data_AF-A0A7Y2C9J1-F1
#
_entry.id   AF-A0A7Y2C9J1-F1
#
_cell.length_a   1.000
_cell.length_b   1.000
_cell.length_c   1.000
_cell.angle_alpha   90.00
_cell.angle_beta   90.00
_cell.angle_gamma   90.00
#
_symmetry.space_group_name_H-M   'P 1'
#
loop_
_entity.id
_entity.type
_entity.pdbx_description
1 polymer ?
#
loop_
_entity_poly.entity_id
_entity_poly.type
_entity_poly.pdbx_seq_one_letter_code
_entity_poly.pdbx_strand_id
1 'polypeptide(L)'
;AMYGCWGMPPTINNVETLACAPLIITKGAEWFSDLGAKTHPGPVLYGVSGHVNRPGVYEYPTGMLISDLIYDVCKGMRGGKKLKAVVPGGSSTPVLRADQIEGVCMDSDSLRGAGSMLGTGGMLVMDEDTDMVKWLRRVSHFYHHESCGQCTPCREGTGWLENLVGKIDDGNGNLRDLDILMDLCSQMEGRTVCALADAAAWPVRYTLDRFRSEFEAKCKPSAVSAGDLQLA
;
A
#
# COMPACT_ATOMS: atom_id res chain seq x y z
N ALA A 1 25.02 -10.96 -21.97
CA ALA A 1 23.97 -11.96 -22.25
C ALA A 1 22.99 -11.96 -21.09
N MET A 2 21.69 -12.09 -21.38
CA MET A 2 20.65 -12.13 -20.35
C MET A 2 20.45 -13.58 -19.90
N TYR A 3 20.54 -13.84 -18.61
CA TYR A 3 20.46 -15.18 -18.02
C TYR A 3 19.45 -15.17 -16.87
N GLY A 4 18.64 -16.21 -16.78
CA GLY A 4 17.73 -16.49 -15.67
C GLY A 4 17.84 -17.96 -15.24
N CYS A 5 16.70 -18.65 -15.11
CA CYS A 5 16.65 -20.03 -14.63
C CYS A 5 17.53 -20.98 -15.50
N TRP A 6 18.45 -21.71 -14.86
CA TRP A 6 19.43 -22.60 -15.50
C TRP A 6 20.28 -21.95 -16.60
N GLY A 7 20.50 -20.64 -16.55
CA GLY A 7 21.24 -19.92 -17.59
C GLY A 7 20.47 -19.73 -18.91
N MET A 8 19.18 -20.09 -18.93
CA MET A 8 18.26 -19.82 -20.05
C MET A 8 17.65 -18.41 -19.91
N PRO A 9 16.97 -17.86 -20.94
CA PRO A 9 16.33 -16.55 -20.86
C PRO A 9 14.81 -16.64 -20.57
N PRO A 10 14.35 -17.00 -19.36
CA PRO A 10 12.91 -17.04 -19.06
C PRO A 10 12.33 -15.64 -18.88
N THR A 11 11.00 -15.54 -18.98
CA THR A 11 10.22 -14.37 -18.57
C THR A 11 9.14 -14.80 -17.58
N ILE A 12 8.96 -14.06 -16.51
CA ILE A 12 7.96 -14.34 -15.46
C ILE A 12 6.77 -13.42 -15.68
N ASN A 13 5.56 -13.97 -15.64
CA ASN A 13 4.32 -13.21 -15.78
C ASN A 13 3.36 -13.59 -14.65
N ASN A 14 2.53 -12.64 -14.21
CA ASN A 14 1.43 -12.91 -13.31
C ASN A 14 0.36 -13.78 -14.02
N VAL A 15 -0.37 -14.60 -13.25
CA VAL A 15 -1.46 -15.44 -13.76
C VAL A 15 -2.54 -14.61 -14.45
N GLU A 16 -2.93 -13.46 -13.89
CA GLU A 16 -3.93 -12.54 -14.46
C GLU A 16 -3.47 -12.01 -15.82
N THR A 17 -2.19 -11.62 -15.94
CA THR A 17 -1.61 -11.19 -17.21
C THR A 17 -1.72 -12.28 -18.28
N LEU A 18 -1.38 -13.53 -17.93
CA LEU A 18 -1.48 -14.66 -18.85
C LEU A 18 -2.94 -15.03 -19.15
N ALA A 19 -3.86 -14.85 -18.20
CA ALA A 19 -5.29 -15.11 -18.40
C ALA A 19 -5.93 -14.10 -19.37
N CYS A 20 -5.42 -12.86 -19.43
CA CYS A 20 -5.84 -11.86 -20.40
C CYS A 20 -5.36 -12.16 -21.83
N ALA A 21 -4.23 -12.84 -22.00
CA ALA A 21 -3.64 -13.06 -23.33
C ALA A 21 -4.55 -13.82 -24.31
N PRO A 22 -5.24 -14.93 -23.94
CA PRO A 22 -6.21 -15.57 -24.81
C PRO A 22 -7.37 -14.66 -25.22
N LEU A 23 -7.84 -13.78 -24.32
CA LEU A 23 -8.91 -12.84 -24.63
C LEU A 23 -8.47 -11.83 -25.69
N ILE A 24 -7.25 -11.30 -25.56
CA ILE A 24 -6.65 -10.38 -26.54
C ILE A 24 -6.49 -11.07 -27.90
N ILE A 25 -5.96 -12.30 -27.92
CA ILE A 25 -5.74 -13.05 -29.16
C ILE A 25 -7.05 -13.36 -29.87
N THR A 26 -8.10 -13.72 -29.12
CA THR A 26 -9.38 -14.17 -29.69
C THR A 26 -10.32 -13.03 -30.06
N LYS A 27 -10.30 -11.92 -29.32
CA LYS A 27 -11.21 -10.77 -29.53
C LYS A 27 -10.54 -9.57 -30.19
N GLY A 28 -9.22 -9.58 -30.30
CA GLY A 28 -8.43 -8.49 -30.87
C GLY A 28 -7.97 -7.47 -29.82
N ALA A 29 -6.87 -6.79 -30.13
CA ALA A 29 -6.29 -5.77 -29.26
C ALA A 29 -7.20 -4.54 -29.10
N GLU A 30 -7.89 -4.12 -30.16
CA GLU A 30 -8.83 -2.98 -30.13
C GLU A 30 -9.95 -3.20 -29.11
N TRP A 31 -10.57 -4.39 -29.13
CA TRP A 31 -11.59 -4.77 -28.15
C TRP A 31 -11.08 -4.68 -26.70
N PHE A 32 -9.85 -5.12 -26.46
CA PHE A 32 -9.25 -5.06 -25.12
C PHE A 32 -8.91 -3.63 -24.71
N SER A 33 -8.41 -2.81 -25.66
CA SER A 33 -8.07 -1.41 -25.42
C SER A 33 -9.28 -0.50 -25.20
N ASP A 34 -10.44 -0.87 -25.72
CA ASP A 34 -11.70 -0.15 -25.52
C ASP A 34 -12.30 -0.36 -24.12
N LEU A 35 -11.76 -1.30 -23.34
CA LEU A 35 -12.17 -1.55 -21.96
C LEU A 35 -11.29 -0.77 -20.98
N GLY A 36 -11.92 -0.07 -20.04
CA GLY A 36 -11.24 0.55 -18.90
C GLY A 36 -10.51 1.86 -19.23
N ALA A 37 -9.50 2.20 -18.44
CA ALA A 37 -8.75 3.44 -18.56
C ALA A 37 -7.78 3.42 -19.76
N LYS A 38 -7.65 4.55 -20.46
CA LYS A 38 -6.79 4.65 -21.67
C LYS A 38 -5.33 4.26 -21.43
N THR A 39 -4.77 4.60 -20.28
CA THR A 39 -3.36 4.32 -19.94
C THR A 39 -3.17 2.99 -19.24
N HIS A 40 -4.25 2.28 -18.92
CA HIS A 40 -4.23 0.95 -18.35
C HIS A 40 -5.46 0.17 -18.83
N PRO A 41 -5.56 -0.23 -20.12
CA PRO A 41 -6.75 -0.87 -20.64
C PRO A 41 -6.94 -2.30 -20.13
N GLY A 42 -8.18 -2.78 -20.24
CA GLY A 42 -8.58 -4.14 -19.92
C GLY A 42 -9.37 -4.28 -18.63
N PRO A 43 -9.83 -5.50 -18.33
CA PRO A 43 -10.39 -5.85 -17.03
C PRO A 43 -9.27 -6.04 -15.98
N VAL A 44 -9.63 -5.86 -14.71
CA VAL A 44 -8.85 -6.24 -13.53
C VAL A 44 -9.75 -7.00 -12.56
N LEU A 45 -9.17 -8.00 -11.90
CA LEU A 45 -9.78 -8.73 -10.79
C LEU A 45 -9.58 -7.94 -9.48
N TYR A 46 -10.52 -7.06 -9.17
CA TYR A 46 -10.51 -6.31 -7.92
C TYR A 46 -10.80 -7.22 -6.73
N GLY A 47 -9.80 -7.45 -5.90
CA GLY A 47 -9.95 -8.15 -4.62
C GLY A 47 -10.26 -7.15 -3.51
N VAL A 48 -11.52 -6.99 -3.12
CA VAL A 48 -11.93 -6.04 -2.08
C VAL A 48 -12.13 -6.75 -0.75
N SER A 49 -11.43 -6.24 0.28
CA SER A 49 -11.43 -6.78 1.64
C SER A 49 -11.62 -5.67 2.69
N GLY A 50 -11.73 -6.07 3.96
CA GLY A 50 -11.89 -5.14 5.07
C GLY A 50 -13.36 -4.81 5.38
N HIS A 51 -13.63 -3.54 5.66
CA HIS A 51 -14.87 -3.08 6.29
C HIS A 51 -15.96 -2.68 5.30
N VAL A 52 -16.24 -3.55 4.32
CA VAL A 52 -17.36 -3.42 3.36
C VAL A 52 -18.44 -4.48 3.61
N ASN A 53 -19.67 -4.25 3.12
CA ASN A 53 -20.79 -5.18 3.29
C ASN A 53 -20.63 -6.48 2.49
N ARG A 54 -19.98 -6.40 1.32
CA ARG A 54 -19.80 -7.54 0.42
C ARG A 54 -18.36 -7.65 -0.08
N PRO A 55 -17.40 -8.08 0.76
CA PRO A 55 -16.03 -8.33 0.31
C PRO A 55 -15.98 -9.50 -0.68
N GLY A 56 -14.98 -9.52 -1.55
CA GLY A 56 -14.85 -10.56 -2.58
C GLY A 56 -13.92 -10.16 -3.72
N VAL A 57 -13.86 -11.01 -4.74
CA VAL A 57 -13.16 -10.73 -6.00
C VAL A 57 -14.18 -10.40 -7.07
N TYR A 58 -13.94 -9.31 -7.80
CA TYR A 58 -14.83 -8.80 -8.82
C TYR A 58 -14.08 -8.43 -10.09
N GLU A 59 -14.50 -8.96 -11.23
CA GLU A 59 -13.97 -8.58 -12.53
C GLU A 59 -14.70 -7.33 -13.03
N TYR A 60 -13.97 -6.22 -13.13
CA TYR A 60 -14.48 -4.96 -13.69
C TYR A 60 -13.40 -4.31 -14.57
N PRO A 61 -13.78 -3.39 -15.48
CA PRO A 61 -12.81 -2.59 -16.21
C PRO A 61 -11.90 -1.80 -15.26
N THR A 62 -10.66 -1.56 -15.67
CA THR A 62 -9.77 -0.62 -14.99
C THR A 62 -10.37 0.79 -14.94
N GLY A 63 -9.87 1.64 -14.03
CA GLY A 63 -10.30 3.04 -13.95
C GLY A 63 -11.67 3.26 -13.32
N MET A 64 -12.27 2.22 -12.72
CA MET A 64 -13.44 2.37 -11.86
C MET A 64 -13.13 3.36 -10.72
N LEU A 65 -14.09 4.22 -10.35
CA LEU A 65 -13.93 5.06 -9.18
C LEU A 65 -13.82 4.20 -7.91
N ILE A 66 -12.95 4.61 -6.98
CA ILE A 66 -12.84 3.94 -5.67
C ILE A 66 -14.20 3.95 -4.95
N SER A 67 -14.95 5.05 -5.05
CA SER A 67 -16.30 5.18 -4.49
C SER A 67 -17.24 4.11 -5.03
N ASP A 68 -17.24 3.89 -6.34
CA ASP A 68 -18.21 3.00 -7.01
C ASP A 68 -17.90 1.54 -6.64
N LEU A 69 -16.61 1.18 -6.55
CA LEU A 69 -16.20 -0.13 -6.04
C LEU A 69 -16.68 -0.35 -4.59
N ILE A 70 -16.59 0.64 -3.72
CA ILE A 70 -16.99 0.51 -2.32
C ILE A 70 -18.51 0.50 -2.18
N TYR A 71 -19.20 1.49 -2.74
CA TYR A 71 -20.62 1.74 -2.49
C TYR A 71 -21.54 0.96 -3.43
N ASP A 72 -21.19 0.84 -4.71
CA ASP A 72 -22.06 0.17 -5.69
C ASP A 72 -21.74 -1.31 -5.82
N VAL A 73 -20.46 -1.69 -5.90
CA VAL A 73 -20.06 -3.09 -6.05
C VAL A 73 -20.10 -3.81 -4.71
N CYS A 74 -19.40 -3.29 -3.70
CA CYS A 74 -19.32 -3.91 -2.37
C CYS A 74 -20.49 -3.58 -1.44
N LYS A 75 -21.48 -2.81 -1.95
CA LYS A 75 -22.72 -2.44 -1.25
C LYS A 75 -22.50 -1.59 0.01
N GLY A 76 -21.47 -0.77 0.01
CA GLY A 76 -21.18 0.21 1.06
C GLY A 76 -20.41 -0.37 2.25
N MET A 77 -20.21 0.50 3.25
CA MET A 77 -19.43 0.21 4.45
C MET A 77 -20.16 -0.73 5.40
N ARG A 78 -19.40 -1.62 6.03
CA ARG A 78 -19.90 -2.58 7.01
C ARG A 78 -20.58 -1.86 8.18
N GLY A 79 -21.85 -2.17 8.43
CA GLY A 79 -22.62 -1.57 9.51
C GLY A 79 -22.96 -0.09 9.32
N GLY A 80 -22.86 0.44 8.08
CA GLY A 80 -23.21 1.83 7.78
C GLY A 80 -22.25 2.87 8.35
N LYS A 81 -21.06 2.44 8.81
CA LYS A 81 -20.02 3.32 9.34
C LYS A 81 -19.39 4.20 8.26
N LYS A 82 -18.67 5.23 8.70
CA LYS A 82 -17.91 6.08 7.78
C LYS A 82 -16.63 5.39 7.33
N LEU A 83 -16.24 5.68 6.09
CA LEU A 83 -14.93 5.34 5.54
C LEU A 83 -13.85 6.19 6.23
N LYS A 84 -12.75 5.55 6.64
CA LYS A 84 -11.56 6.24 7.17
C LYS A 84 -10.41 6.27 6.18
N ALA A 85 -10.11 5.09 5.62
CA ALA A 85 -9.00 4.93 4.69
C ALA A 85 -9.18 3.73 3.76
N VAL A 86 -8.43 3.77 2.67
CA VAL A 86 -8.35 2.71 1.66
C VAL A 86 -6.90 2.49 1.28
N VAL A 87 -6.47 1.23 1.26
CA VAL A 87 -5.25 0.82 0.57
C VAL A 87 -5.68 0.30 -0.79
N PRO A 88 -5.47 1.03 -1.90
CA PRO A 88 -6.12 0.71 -3.17
C PRO A 88 -5.57 -0.55 -3.81
N GLY A 89 -4.25 -0.74 -3.83
CA GLY A 89 -3.64 -1.79 -4.64
C GLY A 89 -3.26 -3.08 -3.93
N GLY A 90 -2.86 -2.98 -2.67
CA GLY A 90 -2.32 -4.08 -1.88
C GLY A 90 -1.48 -3.52 -0.74
N SER A 91 -1.04 -4.36 0.20
CA SER A 91 -0.36 -3.90 1.42
C SER A 91 0.89 -3.05 1.17
N SER A 92 1.52 -3.17 -0.01
CA SER A 92 2.69 -2.40 -0.43
C SER A 92 2.37 -0.99 -0.90
N THR A 93 1.09 -0.66 -1.12
CA THR A 93 0.67 0.60 -1.73
C THR A 93 0.32 1.65 -0.66
N PRO A 94 0.61 2.95 -0.89
CA PRO A 94 0.29 4.01 0.07
C PRO A 94 -1.21 4.10 0.41
N VAL A 95 -1.54 4.17 1.70
CA VAL A 95 -2.93 4.27 2.19
C VAL A 95 -3.54 5.64 1.92
N LEU A 96 -4.65 5.74 1.22
CA LEU A 96 -5.41 6.97 1.00
C LEU A 96 -6.41 7.20 2.13
N ARG A 97 -6.58 8.46 2.58
CA ARG A 97 -7.67 8.84 3.47
C ARG A 97 -8.99 8.98 2.72
N ALA A 98 -10.10 8.90 3.44
CA ALA A 98 -11.43 9.07 2.85
C ALA A 98 -11.63 10.42 2.12
N ASP A 99 -11.01 11.49 2.59
CA ASP A 99 -11.05 12.82 1.93
C ASP A 99 -10.15 12.92 0.68
N GLN A 100 -9.32 11.92 0.42
CA GLN A 100 -8.39 11.90 -0.72
C GLN A 100 -8.85 11.02 -1.88
N ILE A 101 -9.97 10.30 -1.74
CA ILE A 101 -10.45 9.36 -2.78
C ILE A 101 -11.51 9.96 -3.72
N GLU A 102 -11.95 11.20 -3.48
CA GLU A 102 -12.96 11.84 -4.32
C GLU A 102 -12.42 12.01 -5.76
N GLY A 103 -13.14 11.45 -6.74
CA GLY A 103 -12.73 11.47 -8.14
C GLY A 103 -11.50 10.61 -8.47
N VAL A 104 -11.01 9.81 -7.52
CA VAL A 104 -9.86 8.92 -7.75
C VAL A 104 -10.33 7.61 -8.37
N CYS A 105 -9.74 7.30 -9.51
CA CYS A 105 -10.00 6.10 -10.30
C CYS A 105 -8.94 5.04 -10.02
N MET A 106 -9.33 3.77 -10.12
CA MET A 106 -8.48 2.60 -9.99
C MET A 106 -7.69 2.34 -11.29
N ASP A 107 -6.88 3.32 -11.68
CA ASP A 107 -5.89 3.25 -12.75
C ASP A 107 -4.56 3.85 -12.27
N SER A 108 -3.49 3.60 -13.05
CA SER A 108 -2.13 3.96 -12.67
C SER A 108 -1.90 5.46 -12.55
N ASP A 109 -2.54 6.28 -13.39
CA ASP A 109 -2.29 7.72 -13.43
C ASP A 109 -3.07 8.44 -12.32
N SER A 110 -4.35 8.09 -12.15
CA SER A 110 -5.20 8.67 -11.11
C SER A 110 -4.64 8.37 -9.71
N LEU A 111 -4.26 7.11 -9.45
CA LEU A 111 -3.68 6.73 -8.17
C LEU A 111 -2.32 7.39 -7.93
N ARG A 112 -1.47 7.51 -8.95
CA ARG A 112 -0.19 8.23 -8.84
C ARG A 112 -0.43 9.70 -8.50
N GLY A 113 -1.42 10.34 -9.12
CA GLY A 113 -1.84 11.71 -8.82
C GLY A 113 -2.30 11.89 -7.37
N ALA A 114 -2.96 10.87 -6.79
CA ALA A 114 -3.34 10.83 -5.39
C ALA A 114 -2.19 10.41 -4.42
N GLY A 115 -0.98 10.18 -4.94
CA GLY A 115 0.17 9.75 -4.15
C GLY A 115 0.06 8.29 -3.68
N SER A 116 -0.60 7.43 -4.45
CA SER A 116 -0.66 5.97 -4.24
C SER A 116 -0.40 5.23 -5.57
N MET A 117 -0.73 3.95 -5.66
CA MET A 117 -0.58 3.14 -6.87
C MET A 117 -1.51 1.92 -6.85
N LEU A 118 -1.76 1.36 -8.05
CA LEU A 118 -2.75 0.30 -8.24
C LEU A 118 -2.33 -1.08 -7.74
N GLY A 119 -1.03 -1.37 -7.63
CA GLY A 119 -0.54 -2.66 -7.14
C GLY A 119 -1.19 -3.86 -7.86
N THR A 120 -1.90 -4.68 -7.11
CA THR A 120 -2.62 -5.88 -7.59
C THR A 120 -4.14 -5.70 -7.66
N GLY A 121 -4.67 -4.48 -7.44
CA GLY A 121 -6.12 -4.27 -7.26
C GLY A 121 -6.69 -4.90 -5.98
N GLY A 122 -5.83 -5.31 -5.04
CA GLY A 122 -6.18 -5.90 -3.75
C GLY A 122 -6.53 -4.83 -2.72
N MET A 123 -7.72 -4.26 -2.84
CA MET A 123 -8.17 -3.15 -2.03
C MET A 123 -8.50 -3.56 -0.59
N LEU A 124 -7.93 -2.86 0.39
CA LEU A 124 -8.29 -2.96 1.81
C LEU A 124 -9.04 -1.69 2.24
N VAL A 125 -10.29 -1.85 2.67
CA VAL A 125 -11.16 -0.76 3.10
C VAL A 125 -11.25 -0.73 4.62
N MET A 126 -11.05 0.45 5.23
CA MET A 126 -11.02 0.64 6.68
C MET A 126 -12.07 1.67 7.13
N ASP A 127 -12.75 1.36 8.22
CA ASP A 127 -13.83 2.19 8.80
C ASP A 127 -13.28 3.16 9.86
N GLU A 128 -14.12 4.09 10.33
CA GLU A 128 -13.76 5.13 11.31
C GLU A 128 -13.19 4.61 12.64
N ASP A 129 -13.50 3.38 13.02
CA ASP A 129 -13.00 2.75 14.26
C ASP A 129 -11.61 2.12 14.11
N THR A 130 -11.04 2.11 12.91
CA THR A 130 -9.75 1.47 12.67
C THR A 130 -8.61 2.31 13.25
N ASP A 131 -7.86 1.75 14.20
CA ASP A 131 -6.62 2.35 14.73
C ASP A 131 -5.48 2.21 13.71
N MET A 132 -5.04 3.34 13.13
CA MET A 132 -4.07 3.33 12.04
C MET A 132 -2.67 2.92 12.49
N VAL A 133 -2.31 3.18 13.75
CA VAL A 133 -1.01 2.77 14.31
C VAL A 133 -0.99 1.26 14.50
N LYS A 134 -2.08 0.69 15.04
CA LYS A 134 -2.21 -0.76 15.22
C LYS A 134 -2.29 -1.51 13.90
N TRP A 135 -2.99 -0.96 12.91
CA TRP A 135 -2.98 -1.50 11.56
C TRP A 135 -1.57 -1.49 10.97
N LEU A 136 -0.84 -0.36 11.09
CA LEU A 136 0.53 -0.26 10.60
C LEU A 136 1.45 -1.27 11.28
N ARG A 137 1.33 -1.48 12.61
CA ARG A 137 2.09 -2.51 13.34
C ARG A 137 1.94 -3.88 12.71
N ARG A 138 0.72 -4.27 12.33
CA ARG A 138 0.46 -5.55 11.65
C ARG A 138 1.11 -5.63 10.28
N VAL A 139 1.08 -4.54 9.51
CA VAL A 139 1.75 -4.46 8.20
C VAL A 139 3.27 -4.53 8.34
N SER A 140 3.85 -3.80 9.29
CA SER A 140 5.29 -3.84 9.57
C SER A 140 5.74 -5.23 10.02
N HIS A 141 4.96 -5.90 10.88
CA HIS A 141 5.23 -7.29 11.28
C HIS A 141 5.22 -8.25 10.09
N PHE A 142 4.24 -8.12 9.18
CA PHE A 142 4.19 -8.95 7.97
C PHE A 142 5.47 -8.81 7.13
N TYR A 143 5.92 -7.58 6.86
CA TYR A 143 7.11 -7.37 6.04
C TYR A 143 8.41 -7.77 6.73
N HIS A 144 8.50 -7.65 8.06
CA HIS A 144 9.64 -8.17 8.80
C HIS A 144 9.66 -9.70 8.77
N HIS A 145 8.51 -10.35 8.98
CA HIS A 145 8.39 -11.81 8.94
C HIS A 145 8.73 -12.38 7.56
N GLU A 146 8.29 -11.74 6.48
CA GLU A 146 8.48 -12.20 5.10
C GLU A 146 9.80 -11.72 4.47
N SER A 147 10.64 -11.00 5.21
CA SER A 147 11.95 -10.60 4.73
C SER A 147 12.86 -11.83 4.56
N CYS A 148 13.39 -12.04 3.36
CA CYS A 148 14.33 -13.14 3.10
C CYS A 148 15.70 -12.96 3.80
N GLY A 149 15.97 -11.75 4.33
CA GLY A 149 17.19 -11.46 5.07
C GLY A 149 18.45 -11.19 4.22
N GLN A 150 18.37 -11.17 2.88
CA GLN A 150 19.55 -11.01 2.03
C GLN A 150 20.21 -9.63 2.17
N CYS A 151 19.44 -8.54 2.03
CA CYS A 151 19.95 -7.17 2.06
C CYS A 151 19.92 -6.63 3.48
N THR A 152 21.03 -6.10 3.98
CA THR A 152 21.08 -5.50 5.33
C THR A 152 20.03 -4.39 5.54
N PRO A 153 19.79 -3.43 4.61
CA PRO A 153 18.76 -2.42 4.82
C PRO A 153 17.34 -3.03 4.94
N CYS A 154 17.08 -4.15 4.26
CA CYS A 154 15.79 -4.84 4.38
C CYS A 154 15.72 -5.67 5.68
N ARG A 155 16.71 -6.54 5.93
CA ARG A 155 16.75 -7.45 7.08
C ARG A 155 16.68 -6.71 8.41
N GLU A 156 17.55 -5.72 8.59
CA GLU A 156 17.60 -4.94 9.83
C GLU A 156 16.53 -3.84 9.85
N GLY A 157 16.30 -3.19 8.70
CA GLY A 157 15.36 -2.06 8.62
C GLY A 157 13.93 -2.47 8.89
N THR A 158 13.45 -3.60 8.32
CA THR A 158 12.07 -4.08 8.57
C THR A 158 11.84 -4.44 10.05
N GLY A 159 12.80 -5.09 10.70
CA GLY A 159 12.72 -5.37 12.13
C GLY A 159 12.74 -4.09 12.99
N TRP A 160 13.51 -3.09 12.58
CA TRP A 160 13.55 -1.82 13.29
C TRP A 160 12.26 -0.99 13.12
N LEU A 161 11.66 -1.01 11.91
CA LEU A 161 10.33 -0.46 11.67
C LEU A 161 9.29 -1.12 12.58
N GLU A 162 9.23 -2.46 12.63
CA GLU A 162 8.28 -3.17 13.49
C GLU A 162 8.46 -2.79 14.97
N ASN A 163 9.70 -2.75 15.46
CA ASN A 163 9.99 -2.41 16.85
C ASN A 163 9.56 -0.98 17.20
N LEU A 164 9.83 -0.01 16.34
CA LEU A 164 9.45 1.39 16.56
C LEU A 164 7.94 1.59 16.50
N VAL A 165 7.28 1.02 15.49
CA VAL A 165 5.80 1.09 15.39
C VAL A 165 5.15 0.37 16.57
N GLY A 166 5.67 -0.78 16.99
CA GLY A 166 5.20 -1.51 18.17
C GLY A 166 5.37 -0.69 19.45
N LYS A 167 6.52 -0.04 19.64
CA LYS A 167 6.77 0.87 20.78
C LYS A 167 5.75 2.02 20.84
N ILE A 168 5.41 2.61 19.69
CA ILE A 168 4.41 3.68 19.61
C ILE A 168 3.01 3.12 19.92
N ASP A 169 2.65 1.99 19.32
CA ASP A 169 1.34 1.35 19.55
C ASP A 169 1.13 0.97 21.02
N ASP A 170 2.19 0.52 21.72
CA ASP A 170 2.19 0.20 23.14
C ASP A 170 2.18 1.44 24.07
N GLY A 171 2.11 2.66 23.52
CA GLY A 171 2.07 3.93 24.28
C GLY A 171 3.41 4.33 24.90
N ASN A 172 4.50 3.73 24.42
CA ASN A 172 5.86 3.98 24.91
C ASN A 172 6.72 4.78 23.91
N GLY A 173 6.14 5.21 22.80
CA GLY A 173 6.80 6.04 21.79
C GLY A 173 7.06 7.46 22.26
N ASN A 174 8.05 8.10 21.66
CA ASN A 174 8.35 9.52 21.80
C ASN A 174 8.17 10.22 20.44
N LEU A 175 7.93 11.53 20.43
CA LEU A 175 7.80 12.28 19.16
C LEU A 175 9.00 12.09 18.21
N ARG A 176 10.21 11.96 18.75
CA ARG A 176 11.43 11.69 17.97
C ARG A 176 11.41 10.34 17.26
N ASP A 177 10.69 9.34 17.78
CA ASP A 177 10.59 8.04 17.12
C ASP A 177 9.88 8.18 15.75
N LEU A 178 9.00 9.18 15.58
CA LEU A 178 8.35 9.47 14.30
C LEU A 178 9.34 9.96 13.25
N ASP A 179 10.30 10.80 13.65
CA ASP A 179 11.34 11.30 12.74
C ASP A 179 12.31 10.16 12.37
N ILE A 180 12.66 9.31 13.34
CA ILE A 180 13.49 8.12 13.11
C ILE A 180 12.80 7.16 12.12
N LEU A 181 11.48 6.97 12.22
CA LEU A 181 10.73 6.15 11.26
C LEU A 181 10.86 6.69 9.82
N MET A 182 10.74 8.01 9.65
CA MET A 182 10.88 8.65 8.33
C MET A 182 12.30 8.55 7.77
N ASP A 183 13.31 8.73 8.62
CA ASP A 183 14.72 8.56 8.26
C ASP A 183 15.01 7.12 7.86
N LEU A 184 14.47 6.14 8.60
CA LEU A 184 14.64 4.73 8.31
C LEU A 184 14.01 4.34 6.97
N CYS A 185 12.79 4.81 6.68
CA CYS A 185 12.16 4.60 5.37
C CYS A 185 13.07 5.12 4.24
N SER A 186 13.62 6.32 4.41
CA SER A 186 14.53 6.95 3.43
C SER A 186 15.87 6.21 3.29
N GLN A 187 16.27 5.45 4.31
CA GLN A 187 17.47 4.61 4.27
C GLN A 187 17.25 3.22 3.66
N MET A 188 16.00 2.76 3.60
CA MET A 188 15.65 1.48 2.99
C MET A 188 15.35 1.62 1.50
N GLU A 189 14.62 2.67 1.13
CA GLU A 189 14.07 2.84 -0.21
C GLU A 189 15.13 2.92 -1.31
N GLY A 190 14.97 2.12 -2.36
CA GLY A 190 15.86 2.09 -3.52
C GLY A 190 17.28 1.59 -3.23
N ARG A 191 17.55 1.07 -2.03
CA ARG A 191 18.89 0.61 -1.59
C ARG A 191 18.96 -0.89 -1.32
N THR A 192 18.03 -1.65 -1.88
CA THR A 192 17.94 -3.12 -1.69
C THR A 192 17.81 -3.85 -3.02
N VAL A 193 17.97 -5.18 -2.98
CA VAL A 193 18.03 -6.02 -4.20
C VAL A 193 16.65 -6.19 -4.85
N CYS A 194 15.58 -6.25 -4.05
CA CYS A 194 14.21 -6.38 -4.53
C CYS A 194 13.32 -5.29 -3.92
N ALA A 195 12.11 -5.11 -4.46
CA ALA A 195 11.18 -4.07 -4.03
C ALA A 195 10.51 -4.32 -2.66
N LEU A 196 10.87 -5.39 -1.93
CA LEU A 196 10.24 -5.69 -0.63
C LEU A 196 10.52 -4.59 0.40
N ALA A 197 11.72 -4.02 0.42
CA ALA A 197 12.04 -2.96 1.37
C ALA A 197 11.23 -1.68 1.09
N ASP A 198 11.04 -1.33 -0.18
CA ASP A 198 10.17 -0.22 -0.58
C ASP A 198 8.71 -0.50 -0.15
N ALA A 199 8.25 -1.73 -0.38
CA ALA A 199 6.92 -2.20 0.03
C ALA A 199 6.71 -2.20 1.56
N ALA A 200 7.78 -2.30 2.35
CA ALA A 200 7.74 -2.18 3.81
C ALA A 200 7.81 -0.71 4.29
N ALA A 201 8.61 0.11 3.61
CA ALA A 201 8.84 1.52 3.95
C ALA A 201 7.64 2.41 3.57
N TRP A 202 7.03 2.20 2.40
CA TRP A 202 5.92 3.05 1.94
C TRP A 202 4.71 3.01 2.88
N PRO A 203 4.21 1.86 3.35
CA PRO A 203 3.12 1.85 4.33
C PRO A 203 3.46 2.67 5.57
N VAL A 204 4.68 2.56 6.11
CA VAL A 204 5.08 3.34 7.28
C VAL A 204 5.08 4.84 6.96
N ARG A 205 5.79 5.25 5.92
CA ARG A 205 5.92 6.66 5.54
C ARG A 205 4.56 7.32 5.31
N TYR A 206 3.74 6.74 4.44
CA TYR A 206 2.49 7.39 4.01
C TYR A 206 1.40 7.32 5.08
N THR A 207 1.39 6.29 5.92
CA THR A 207 0.44 6.23 7.04
C THR A 207 0.82 7.24 8.11
N LEU A 208 2.12 7.35 8.43
CA LEU A 208 2.60 8.35 9.37
C LEU A 208 2.34 9.77 8.87
N ASP A 209 2.59 10.06 7.59
CA ASP A 209 2.30 11.37 6.99
C ASP A 209 0.80 11.72 7.02
N ARG A 210 -0.05 10.79 6.60
CA ARG A 210 -1.49 11.05 6.45
C ARG A 210 -2.28 10.99 7.76
N PHE A 211 -1.79 10.25 8.75
CA PHE A 211 -2.44 10.05 10.04
C PHE A 211 -1.56 10.49 11.22
N ARG A 212 -0.66 11.46 11.01
CA ARG A 212 0.35 11.90 11.99
C ARG A 212 -0.22 12.15 13.39
N SER A 213 -1.39 12.77 13.47
CA SER A 213 -2.07 13.06 14.74
C SER A 213 -2.38 11.79 15.56
N GLU A 214 -2.70 10.66 14.93
CA GLU A 214 -2.94 9.39 15.63
C GLU A 214 -1.65 8.80 16.21
N PHE A 215 -0.52 9.01 15.54
CA PHE A 215 0.79 8.61 16.05
C PHE A 215 1.23 9.53 17.20
N GLU A 216 1.12 10.85 17.02
CA GLU A 216 1.45 11.83 18.04
C GLU A 216 0.64 11.64 19.33
N ALA A 217 -0.64 11.28 19.21
CA ALA A 217 -1.51 10.98 20.36
C ALA A 217 -1.03 9.78 21.20
N LYS A 218 -0.25 8.86 20.61
CA LYS A 218 0.36 7.72 21.32
C LYS A 218 1.81 7.96 21.74
N CYS A 219 2.36 9.15 21.45
CA CYS A 219 3.72 9.51 21.76
C CYS A 219 3.81 10.46 22.96
N LYS A 220 4.90 10.34 23.71
CA LYS A 220 5.29 11.27 24.77
C LYS A 220 6.14 12.40 24.19
N PRO A 221 6.15 13.60 24.82
CA PRO A 221 7.11 14.64 24.47
C PRO A 221 8.54 14.12 24.55
N SER A 222 9.36 14.45 23.55
CA SER A 222 10.79 14.13 23.58
C SER A 222 11.49 14.95 24.66
N ALA A 223 12.38 14.35 25.44
CA ALA A 223 13.15 15.04 26.48
C ALA A 223 14.16 16.08 25.93
N VAL A 224 14.43 16.05 24.62
CA VAL A 224 15.27 17.01 23.89
C VAL A 224 14.41 17.62 22.80
N SER A 225 14.35 18.96 22.72
CA SER A 225 13.58 19.63 21.69
C SER A 225 14.32 19.53 20.35
N ALA A 226 13.60 19.48 19.23
CA ALA A 226 14.20 19.44 17.89
C ALA A 226 15.09 20.67 17.60
N GLY A 227 14.90 21.78 18.33
CA GLY A 227 15.72 22.98 18.22
C GLY A 227 17.11 22.87 18.87
N ASP A 228 17.32 21.93 19.79
CA ASP A 228 18.57 21.79 20.55
C ASP A 228 19.65 20.97 19.82
N LEU A 229 19.34 20.48 18.63
CA LEU A 229 20.20 19.61 17.81
C LEU A 229 20.64 20.28 16.51
N GLN A 230 20.96 21.58 16.54
CA GLN A 230 21.88 22.14 15.56
C GLN A 230 23.26 21.54 15.83
N LEU A 231 23.56 20.45 15.11
CA LEU A 231 24.88 19.83 15.06
C LEU A 231 25.90 20.90 14.62
N ALA A 232 26.90 21.11 15.47
CA ALA A 232 28.13 21.83 15.14
C ALA A 232 28.95 21.08 14.08
#